data_AF-A0A9X3RJD7-F1
#
_entry.id   AF-A0A9X3RJD7-F1
#
_cell.length_a   1.000
_cell.length_b   1.000
_cell.length_c   1.000
_cell.angle_alpha   90.00
_cell.angle_beta   90.00
_cell.angle_gamma   90.00
#
_symmetry.space_group_name_H-M   'P 1'
#
loop_
_entity.id
_entity.type
_entity.pdbx_description
1 polymer ?
#
loop_
_entity_poly.entity_id
_entity_poly.type
_entity_poly.pdbx_seq_one_letter_code
_entity_poly.pdbx_strand_id
1 'polypeptide(L)'
;MSTPLELDPDDFRERIRTAIEQYNEAIKELVANKPEINPAMFGEGFISHGEAVAASVNSVYERTLVRLRSRVAQYESMLALSGDVSSVDGTNAGGFNTHE
;
A
#
# COMPACT_ATOMS: atom_id res chain seq x y z
N MET A 1 28.57 18.80 5.45
CA MET A 1 27.47 19.58 4.85
C MET A 1 26.36 18.59 4.56
N SER A 2 25.26 18.63 5.30
CA SER A 2 24.08 17.81 5.01
C SER A 2 23.35 18.51 3.89
N THR A 3 23.46 17.99 2.66
CA THR A 3 22.69 18.50 1.53
C THR A 3 21.21 18.39 1.90
N PRO A 4 20.43 19.49 1.91
CA PRO A 4 19.00 19.38 2.09
C PRO A 4 18.47 18.44 1.00
N LEU A 5 17.77 17.39 1.40
CA LEU A 5 16.89 16.67 0.48
C LEU A 5 15.77 17.65 0.12
N GLU A 6 16.01 18.52 -0.86
CA GLU A 6 14.95 19.25 -1.53
C GLU A 6 14.12 18.22 -2.29
N LEU A 7 13.18 17.64 -1.59
CA LEU A 7 12.11 16.86 -2.17
C LEU A 7 10.97 17.84 -2.43
N ASP A 8 10.67 18.10 -3.70
CA ASP A 8 9.51 18.92 -4.06
C ASP A 8 8.25 18.27 -3.43
N PRO A 9 7.48 19.00 -2.60
CA PRO A 9 6.28 18.47 -1.97
C PRO A 9 5.24 17.96 -2.97
N ASP A 10 5.14 18.54 -4.16
CA ASP A 10 4.18 18.12 -5.18
C ASP A 10 4.64 16.84 -5.88
N ASP A 11 5.93 16.74 -6.23
CA ASP A 11 6.53 15.50 -6.75
C ASP A 11 6.39 14.35 -5.73
N PHE A 12 6.58 14.65 -4.44
CA PHE A 12 6.37 13.66 -3.39
C PHE A 12 4.91 13.17 -3.36
N ARG A 13 3.94 14.08 -3.37
CA ARG A 13 2.51 13.72 -3.36
C ARG A 13 2.13 12.90 -4.59
N GLU A 14 2.59 13.30 -5.77
CA GLU A 14 2.33 12.56 -7.00
C GLU A 14 2.90 11.14 -6.94
N ARG A 15 4.14 10.99 -6.47
CA ARG A 15 4.77 9.69 -6.27
C ARG A 15 4.01 8.81 -5.28
N ILE A 16 3.54 9.38 -4.17
CA ILE A 16 2.75 8.64 -3.17
C ILE A 16 1.38 8.23 -3.74
N ARG A 17 0.68 9.11 -4.46
CA ARG A 17 -0.59 8.79 -5.12
C ARG A 17 -0.44 7.68 -6.14
N THR A 18 0.59 7.76 -6.98
CA THR A 18 0.92 6.72 -7.97
C THR A 18 1.16 5.38 -7.30
N ALA A 19 1.89 5.36 -6.18
CA ALA A 19 2.11 4.13 -5.42
C ALA A 19 0.79 3.57 -4.87
N ILE A 20 -0.09 4.40 -4.28
CA ILE A 20 -1.41 3.97 -3.81
C ILE A 20 -2.22 3.32 -4.93
N GLU A 21 -2.27 3.93 -6.11
CA GLU A 21 -2.97 3.40 -7.28
C GLU A 21 -2.43 2.03 -7.69
N GLN A 22 -1.10 1.90 -7.81
CA GLN A 22 -0.45 0.62 -8.16
C GLN A 22 -0.76 -0.50 -7.15
N TYR A 23 -0.71 -0.20 -5.85
CA TYR A 23 -1.04 -1.18 -4.82
C TYR A 23 -2.53 -1.54 -4.82
N ASN A 24 -3.42 -0.59 -5.09
CA ASN A 24 -4.85 -0.86 -5.22
C ASN A 24 -5.16 -1.72 -6.44
N GLU A 25 -4.50 -1.50 -7.58
CA GLU A 25 -4.62 -2.39 -8.75
C GLU A 25 -4.10 -3.79 -8.44
N ALA A 26 -2.94 -3.91 -7.78
CA ALA A 26 -2.42 -5.21 -7.35
C ALA A 26 -3.37 -5.94 -6.38
N ILE A 27 -4.06 -5.21 -5.49
CA ILE A 27 -5.10 -5.77 -4.62
C ILE A 27 -6.28 -6.27 -5.44
N LYS A 28 -6.77 -5.49 -6.40
CA LYS A 28 -7.88 -5.89 -7.29
C LYS A 28 -7.52 -7.14 -8.07
N GLU A 29 -6.32 -7.19 -8.65
CA GLU A 29 -5.81 -8.33 -9.40
C GLU A 29 -5.70 -9.59 -8.51
N LEU A 30 -5.13 -9.45 -7.30
CA LEU A 30 -5.02 -10.56 -6.36
C LEU A 30 -6.39 -11.10 -5.93
N VAL A 31 -7.37 -10.22 -5.70
CA VAL A 31 -8.74 -10.62 -5.33
C VAL A 31 -9.44 -11.30 -6.49
N ALA A 32 -9.31 -10.77 -7.71
CA ALA A 32 -9.90 -11.34 -8.91
C ALA A 32 -9.31 -12.73 -9.24
N ASN A 33 -8.04 -12.95 -8.93
CA ASN A 33 -7.31 -14.19 -9.19
C ASN A 33 -7.04 -14.99 -7.91
N LYS A 34 -7.99 -15.00 -6.96
CA LYS A 34 -7.84 -15.80 -5.73
C LYS A 34 -7.57 -17.28 -6.12
N PRO A 35 -6.48 -17.89 -5.66
CA PRO A 35 -6.19 -19.27 -5.98
C PRO A 35 -7.24 -20.21 -5.37
N GLU A 36 -7.85 -21.05 -6.21
CA GLU A 36 -8.72 -22.13 -5.78
C GLU A 36 -7.99 -23.47 -5.97
N ILE A 37 -7.73 -24.16 -4.86
CA ILE A 37 -7.11 -25.47 -4.88
C ILE A 37 -8.14 -26.48 -4.41
N ASN A 38 -8.46 -27.44 -5.29
CA ASN A 38 -9.29 -28.58 -4.96
C ASN A 38 -8.40 -29.74 -4.46
N PRO A 39 -8.46 -30.11 -3.16
CA PRO A 39 -7.65 -31.20 -2.62
C PRO A 39 -7.87 -32.55 -3.31
N ALA A 40 -9.05 -32.79 -3.88
CA ALA A 40 -9.36 -34.04 -4.59
C ALA A 40 -8.50 -34.23 -5.86
N MET A 41 -7.97 -33.16 -6.44
CA MET A 41 -7.11 -33.22 -7.62
C MET A 41 -5.73 -33.85 -7.35
N PHE A 42 -5.36 -34.02 -6.08
CA PHE A 42 -4.11 -34.67 -5.68
C PHE A 42 -4.21 -36.21 -5.67
N GLY A 43 -5.42 -36.77 -5.82
CA GLY A 43 -5.70 -38.20 -5.78
C GLY A 43 -6.09 -38.72 -4.39
N GLU A 44 -6.85 -39.82 -4.33
CA GLU A 44 -7.46 -40.36 -3.08
C GLU A 44 -6.44 -40.59 -1.95
N GLY A 45 -5.21 -41.03 -2.28
CA GLY A 45 -4.16 -41.27 -1.28
C GLY A 45 -3.47 -40.01 -0.74
N PHE A 46 -3.72 -38.84 -1.33
CA PHE A 46 -3.02 -37.59 -1.04
C PHE A 46 -3.94 -36.46 -0.59
N ILE A 47 -5.22 -36.73 -0.32
CA ILE A 47 -6.21 -35.71 0.08
C ILE A 47 -5.69 -34.86 1.23
N SER A 48 -5.11 -35.45 2.28
CA SER A 48 -4.57 -34.70 3.43
C SER A 48 -3.42 -33.76 3.04
N HIS A 49 -2.58 -34.15 2.08
CA HIS A 49 -1.51 -33.30 1.57
C HIS A 49 -2.10 -32.19 0.68
N GLY A 50 -3.11 -32.50 -0.13
CA GLY A 50 -3.85 -31.52 -0.92
C GLY A 50 -4.53 -30.46 -0.06
N GLU A 51 -5.13 -30.86 1.08
CA GLU A 51 -5.70 -29.96 2.08
C GLU A 51 -4.65 -29.05 2.70
N ALA A 52 -3.49 -29.60 3.08
CA ALA A 52 -2.38 -28.83 3.63
C ALA A 52 -1.83 -27.80 2.63
N VAL A 53 -1.74 -28.16 1.35
CA VAL A 53 -1.34 -27.25 0.26
C VAL A 53 -2.39 -26.16 0.07
N ALA A 54 -3.68 -26.52 -0.03
CA ALA A 54 -4.77 -25.56 -0.16
C ALA A 54 -4.78 -24.54 1.00
N ALA A 55 -4.62 -25.03 2.24
CA ALA A 55 -4.54 -24.18 3.42
C ALA A 55 -3.32 -23.25 3.39
N SER A 56 -2.16 -23.76 2.97
CA SER A 56 -0.93 -22.96 2.86
C SER A 56 -1.07 -21.85 1.82
N VAL A 57 -1.65 -22.17 0.66
CA VAL A 57 -1.88 -21.19 -0.41
C VAL A 57 -2.89 -20.13 0.02
N ASN A 58 -3.99 -20.53 0.67
CA ASN A 58 -4.94 -19.56 1.21
C ASN A 58 -4.29 -18.66 2.28
N SER A 59 -3.42 -19.20 3.14
CA SER A 59 -2.69 -18.39 4.12
C SER A 59 -1.74 -17.38 3.46
N VAL A 60 -1.04 -17.77 2.38
CA VAL A 60 -0.17 -16.85 1.62
C VAL A 60 -1.00 -15.76 0.95
N TYR A 61 -2.14 -16.11 0.35
CA TYR A 61 -3.08 -15.14 -0.24
C TYR A 61 -3.54 -14.11 0.80
N GLU A 62 -4.03 -14.56 1.96
CA GLU A 62 -4.53 -13.67 3.03
C GLU A 62 -3.43 -12.74 3.55
N ARG A 63 -2.23 -13.28 3.81
CA ARG A 63 -1.09 -12.48 4.29
C ARG A 63 -0.66 -11.45 3.26
N THR A 64 -0.66 -11.81 1.98
CA THR A 64 -0.32 -10.89 0.89
C THR A 64 -1.33 -9.75 0.82
N LEU A 65 -2.63 -10.08 0.87
CA LEU A 65 -3.70 -9.08 0.85
C LEU A 65 -3.60 -8.10 2.04
N VAL A 66 -3.35 -8.62 3.25
CA VAL A 66 -3.14 -7.80 4.45
C VAL A 66 -1.94 -6.87 4.27
N ARG A 67 -0.83 -7.37 3.72
CA ARG A 67 0.38 -6.58 3.49
C ARG A 67 0.16 -5.46 2.48
N LEU A 68 -0.51 -5.74 1.36
CA LEU A 68 -0.81 -4.73 0.35
C LEU A 68 -1.70 -3.61 0.92
N ARG A 69 -2.76 -3.98 1.66
CA ARG A 69 -3.65 -3.01 2.32
C ARG A 69 -2.91 -2.17 3.37
N SER A 70 -2.05 -2.79 4.18
CA SER A 70 -1.23 -2.07 5.14
C SER A 70 -0.30 -1.08 4.43
N ARG A 71 0.23 -1.43 3.25
CA ARG A 71 1.09 -0.54 2.48
C ARG A 71 0.33 0.66 1.91
N VAL A 72 -0.90 0.47 1.43
CA VAL A 72 -1.79 1.57 1.03
C VAL A 72 -2.03 2.51 2.22
N ALA A 73 -2.43 1.98 3.37
CA ALA A 73 -2.69 2.80 4.57
C ALA A 73 -1.45 3.59 5.04
N GLN A 74 -0.25 3.02 4.90
CA GLN A 74 1.01 3.73 5.18
C GLN A 74 1.21 4.91 4.23
N TYR A 75 0.95 4.74 2.94
CA TYR A 75 1.06 5.82 1.97
C TYR A 75 -0.01 6.90 2.15
N GLU A 76 -1.24 6.52 2.48
CA GLU A 76 -2.29 7.47 2.86
C GLU A 76 -1.89 8.31 4.08
N SER A 77 -1.26 7.68 5.08
CA SER A 77 -0.73 8.38 6.26
C SER A 77 0.39 9.34 5.89
N MET A 78 1.31 8.94 5.00
CA MET A 78 2.37 9.82 4.49
C MET A 78 1.78 11.02 3.71
N LEU A 79 0.75 10.78 2.90
CA LEU A 79 0.07 11.82 2.15
C LEU A 79 -0.61 12.83 3.08
N ALA A 80 -1.30 12.36 4.13
CA ALA A 80 -1.92 13.21 5.14
C ALA A 80 -0.89 14.12 5.83
N LEU A 81 0.23 13.54 6.30
CA LEU A 81 1.32 14.29 6.91
C LEU A 81 1.91 15.36 5.96
N SER A 82 2.02 15.06 4.66
CA SER A 82 2.49 16.04 3.67
C SER A 82 1.52 17.19 3.43
N GLY A 83 0.21 16.97 3.63
CA GLY A 83 -0.81 18.02 3.56
C GLY A 83 -0.70 18.96 4.76
N ASP A 84 -0.55 18.40 5.96
CA ASP A 84 -0.41 19.17 7.20
C ASP A 84 0.81 20.09 7.16
N VAL A 85 1.97 19.61 6.68
CA VAL A 85 3.19 20.42 6.54
C VAL A 85 2.97 21.62 5.62
N SER A 86 2.39 21.43 4.43
CA SER A 86 2.14 22.58 3.54
C SER A 86 1.06 23.53 4.04
N SER A 87 0.09 23.06 4.82
CA SER A 87 -0.86 23.96 5.49
C SER A 87 -0.16 24.86 6.52
N VAL A 88 0.80 24.32 7.27
CA VAL A 88 1.58 25.09 8.26
C VAL A 88 2.52 26.08 7.56
N ASP A 89 3.21 25.67 6.49
CA ASP A 89 4.09 26.55 5.72
C ASP A 89 3.32 27.70 5.05
N GLY A 90 2.15 27.41 4.46
CA GLY A 90 1.29 28.44 3.87
C GLY A 90 0.74 29.43 4.89
N THR A 91 0.44 28.97 6.11
CA THR A 91 -0.03 29.84 7.20
C THR A 91 1.09 30.76 7.70
N ASN A 92 2.31 30.24 7.84
CA ASN A 92 3.46 31.04 8.25
C ASN A 92 3.84 32.07 7.18
N ALA A 93 3.89 31.68 5.90
CA ALA A 93 4.20 32.60 4.80
C ALA A 93 3.15 33.73 4.66
N GLY A 94 1.87 33.43 4.88
CA GLY A 94 0.80 34.44 4.91
C GLY A 94 0.88 35.40 6.11
N GLY A 95 1.37 34.93 7.27
CA GLY A 95 1.57 35.75 8.47
C GLY A 95 2.73 36.74 8.38
N PHE A 96 3.76 36.45 7.57
CA PHE A 96 4.88 37.38 7.37
C PHE A 96 4.57 38.49 6.35
N ASN A 97 3.67 38.26 5.40
CA ASN A 97 3.26 39.26 4.39
C ASN A 97 2.19 40.26 4.89
N THR A 98 1.72 40.14 6.14
CA THR A 98 0.72 41.05 6.73
C THR A 98 1.33 42.04 7.73
N HIS A 99 2.66 42.12 7.79
CA HIS A 99 3.44 43.03 8.63
C HIS A 99 4.37 43.97 7.84
N GLU A 100 3.97 44.40 6.63
CA GLU A 100 4.55 45.57 5.94
C GLU A 100 3.50 46.69 5.78
#